data_AF-A0A640YEG4-F1
#
_entry.id   AF-A0A640YEG4-F1
#
_cell.length_a   1.000
_cell.length_b   1.000
_cell.length_c   1.000
_cell.angle_alpha   90.00
_cell.angle_beta   90.00
_cell.angle_gamma   90.00
#
_symmetry.space_group_name_H-M   'P 1'
#
loop_
_entity.id
_entity.type
_entity.pdbx_description
1 polymer ?
#
loop_
_entity_poly.entity_id
_entity_poly.type
_entity_poly.pdbx_seq_one_letter_code
_entity_poly.pdbx_strand_id
1 'polypeptide(L)'
;MERRVRALLRRAPAGNRRELLTEALTYLFVLRRQNLRAPVTIAYLEAFRAIRPGGDPDAVRDLAGSLAVKLDRGAEEAAGRASEAFAAVTADTVEDHEHEAVTAYEDAAGRRWALGAYAAMATSTIGRQATTLGLVDALGDRLVVVEGSSTDAICGPLIGNTYPAAAAPQPPFHAGCNCALAAAS
;
A
#
# COMPACT_ATOMS: atom_id res chain seq x y z
N MET A 1 2.74 -16.18 0.14
CA MET A 1 2.18 -16.03 1.50
C MET A 1 0.70 -16.41 1.53
N GLU A 2 -0.21 -15.62 0.96
CA GLU A 2 -1.66 -15.84 1.05
C GLU A 2 -2.16 -17.19 0.50
N ARG A 3 -1.61 -17.62 -0.65
CA ARG A 3 -1.91 -18.95 -1.21
C ARG A 3 -1.63 -20.08 -0.22
N ARG A 4 -0.61 -19.90 0.62
CA ARG A 4 -0.21 -20.88 1.64
C ARG A 4 -1.17 -20.85 2.83
N VAL A 5 -1.57 -19.67 3.29
CA VAL A 5 -2.60 -19.52 4.35
C VAL A 5 -3.92 -20.19 3.93
N ARG A 6 -4.40 -19.92 2.71
CA ARG A 6 -5.59 -20.56 2.14
C ARG A 6 -5.46 -22.09 2.07
N ALA A 7 -4.33 -22.59 1.57
CA ALA A 7 -4.06 -24.03 1.53
C ALA A 7 -4.04 -24.69 2.92
N LEU A 8 -3.54 -23.99 3.94
CA LEU A 8 -3.57 -24.46 5.33
C LEU A 8 -5.00 -24.47 5.88
N LEU A 9 -5.79 -23.44 5.58
CA LEU A 9 -7.19 -23.35 5.98
C LEU A 9 -8.02 -24.49 5.38
N ARG A 10 -7.80 -24.85 4.10
CA ARG A 10 -8.48 -26.00 3.47
C ARG A 10 -8.26 -27.33 4.18
N ARG A 11 -7.14 -27.48 4.89
CA ARG A 11 -6.80 -28.68 5.65
C ARG A 11 -7.36 -28.65 7.07
N ALA A 12 -7.81 -27.50 7.55
CA ALA A 12 -8.26 -27.30 8.93
C ALA A 12 -9.51 -28.11 9.33
N PRO A 13 -10.49 -28.40 8.43
CA PRO A 13 -11.64 -29.23 8.80
C PRO A 13 -11.29 -30.67 9.20
N ALA A 14 -10.24 -31.24 8.62
CA ALA A 14 -9.82 -32.64 8.85
C ALA A 14 -8.48 -32.76 9.62
N GLY A 15 -7.88 -31.62 10.00
CA GLY A 15 -6.51 -31.57 10.52
C GLY A 15 -6.41 -30.92 11.90
N ASN A 16 -5.18 -30.85 12.41
CA ASN A 16 -4.88 -30.13 13.65
C ASN A 16 -4.94 -28.62 13.43
N ARG A 17 -6.11 -28.01 13.69
CA ARG A 17 -6.38 -26.58 13.48
C ARG A 17 -5.34 -25.67 14.14
N ARG A 18 -4.89 -26.02 15.36
CA ARG A 18 -3.94 -25.19 16.13
C ARG A 18 -2.56 -25.13 15.45
N GLU A 19 -2.08 -26.28 14.98
CA GLU A 19 -0.80 -26.38 14.28
C GLU A 19 -0.84 -25.66 12.93
N LEU A 20 -1.91 -25.88 12.16
CA LEU A 20 -2.10 -25.21 10.86
C LEU A 20 -2.24 -23.69 11.02
N LEU A 21 -2.91 -23.21 12.07
CA LEU A 21 -3.00 -21.78 12.38
C LEU A 21 -1.63 -21.21 12.74
N THR A 22 -0.83 -21.93 13.53
CA THR A 22 0.53 -21.47 13.89
C THR A 22 1.41 -21.33 12.66
N GLU A 23 1.34 -22.28 11.71
CA GLU A 23 2.03 -22.17 10.43
C GLU A 23 1.50 -20.97 9.62
N ALA A 24 0.18 -20.77 9.55
CA ALA A 24 -0.45 -19.66 8.83
C ALA A 24 -0.02 -18.29 9.39
N LEU A 25 -0.03 -18.11 10.72
CA LEU A 25 0.40 -16.88 11.39
C LEU A 25 1.87 -16.57 11.14
N THR A 26 2.72 -17.60 11.06
CA THR A 26 4.14 -17.43 10.71
C THR A 26 4.30 -16.79 9.33
N TYR A 27 3.49 -17.21 8.35
CA TYR A 27 3.51 -16.61 7.03
C TYR A 27 3.07 -15.15 7.04
N LEU A 28 2.00 -14.80 7.77
CA LEU A 28 1.49 -13.42 7.87
C LEU A 28 2.50 -12.50 8.57
N PHE A 29 3.24 -13.00 9.57
CA PHE A 29 4.21 -12.23 10.34
C PHE A 29 5.43 -11.77 9.51
N VAL A 30 5.79 -12.47 8.43
CA VAL A 30 6.93 -12.10 7.57
C VAL A 30 6.77 -10.70 6.98
N LEU A 31 5.54 -10.29 6.64
CA LEU A 31 5.29 -8.98 6.03
C LEU A 31 5.53 -7.81 7.02
N ARG A 32 5.22 -8.03 8.30
CA ARG A 32 5.47 -7.10 9.42
C ARG A 32 6.96 -6.77 9.63
N ARG A 33 7.85 -7.65 9.18
CA ARG A 33 9.30 -7.50 9.37
C ARG A 33 10.04 -6.90 8.18
N GLN A 34 9.33 -6.49 7.13
CA GLN A 34 9.98 -5.93 5.95
C GLN A 34 10.56 -4.54 6.22
N ASN A 35 11.71 -4.25 5.61
CA ASN A 35 12.28 -2.90 5.63
C ASN A 35 11.58 -2.04 4.58
N LEU A 36 10.63 -1.25 5.01
CA LEU A 36 9.77 -0.44 4.15
C LEU A 36 10.33 0.96 3.89
N ARG A 37 11.44 1.33 4.54
CA ARG A 37 12.09 2.63 4.33
C ARG A 37 12.82 2.68 3.00
N ALA A 38 13.54 1.61 2.64
CA ALA A 38 14.38 1.61 1.44
C ALA A 38 13.60 1.91 0.16
N PRO A 39 12.44 1.27 -0.14
CA PRO A 39 11.68 1.58 -1.35
C PRO A 39 11.20 3.04 -1.43
N VAL A 40 10.77 3.60 -0.30
CA VAL A 40 10.28 4.99 -0.23
C VAL A 40 11.44 5.98 -0.42
N THR A 41 12.59 5.74 0.22
CA THR A 41 13.79 6.55 0.05
C THR A 41 14.32 6.48 -1.38
N ILE A 42 14.31 5.31 -2.03
CA ILE A 42 14.73 5.16 -3.43
C ILE A 42 13.84 5.98 -4.35
N ALA A 43 12.51 5.85 -4.24
CA ALA A 43 11.56 6.59 -5.09
C ALA A 43 11.73 8.12 -4.97
N TYR A 44 11.94 8.63 -3.76
CA TYR A 44 12.24 10.05 -3.53
C TYR A 44 13.55 10.49 -4.18
N LEU A 45 14.63 9.76 -3.93
CA LEU A 45 15.96 10.13 -4.41
C LEU A 45 16.05 10.06 -5.94
N GLU A 46 15.38 9.10 -6.57
CA GLU A 46 15.31 9.01 -8.04
C GLU A 46 14.62 10.23 -8.65
N ALA A 47 13.44 10.60 -8.13
CA ALA A 47 12.70 11.76 -8.60
C ALA A 47 13.47 13.08 -8.39
N PHE A 48 14.09 13.25 -7.21
CA PHE A 48 14.88 14.43 -6.88
C PHE A 48 16.10 14.55 -7.82
N ARG A 49 16.85 13.46 -7.99
CA ARG A 49 18.09 13.43 -8.79
C ARG A 49 17.85 13.62 -10.28
N ALA A 50 16.65 13.32 -10.76
CA ALA A 50 16.25 13.61 -12.14
C ALA A 50 16.28 15.12 -12.46
N ILE A 51 16.09 15.99 -11.45
CA ILE A 51 16.10 17.44 -11.60
C ILE A 51 17.44 18.06 -11.23
N ARG A 52 18.07 17.62 -10.12
CA ARG A 52 19.37 18.14 -9.67
C ARG A 52 20.13 17.16 -8.78
N PRO A 53 21.47 17.19 -8.75
CA PRO A 53 22.24 16.38 -7.82
C PRO A 53 21.95 16.77 -6.37
N GLY A 54 21.64 15.78 -5.53
CA GLY A 54 21.39 15.97 -4.09
C GLY A 54 20.20 15.15 -3.56
N GLY A 55 19.56 15.70 -2.51
CA GLY A 55 18.38 15.16 -1.84
C GLY A 55 18.64 14.79 -0.38
N ASP A 56 17.66 15.04 0.48
CA ASP A 56 17.71 14.63 1.89
C ASP A 56 16.91 13.32 2.09
N PRO A 57 17.56 12.18 2.35
CA PRO A 57 16.86 10.91 2.58
C PRO A 57 15.99 10.90 3.84
N ASP A 58 16.12 11.89 4.72
CA ASP A 58 15.23 12.07 5.88
C ASP A 58 13.93 12.81 5.56
N ALA A 59 13.82 13.49 4.41
CA ALA A 59 12.59 14.16 3.99
C ALA A 59 11.37 13.22 3.85
N VAL A 60 11.61 11.92 3.68
CA VAL A 60 10.56 10.89 3.55
C VAL A 60 10.42 9.97 4.76
N ARG A 61 11.01 10.33 5.91
CA ARG A 61 10.95 9.50 7.12
C ARG A 61 9.50 9.20 7.53
N ASP A 62 8.63 10.20 7.49
CA ASP A 62 7.22 10.06 7.88
C ASP A 62 6.42 9.23 6.87
N LEU A 63 6.75 9.32 5.58
CA LEU A 63 6.12 8.47 4.54
C LEU A 63 6.49 7.00 4.75
N ALA A 64 7.76 6.71 4.99
CA ALA A 64 8.21 5.36 5.33
C ALA A 64 7.54 4.83 6.61
N GLY A 65 7.42 5.68 7.63
CA GLY A 65 6.69 5.36 8.86
C GLY A 65 5.21 5.05 8.62
N SER A 66 4.54 5.87 7.80
CA SER A 66 3.14 5.67 7.41
C SER A 66 2.92 4.36 6.66
N LEU A 67 3.81 4.01 5.72
CA LEU A 67 3.77 2.72 5.04
C LEU A 67 3.91 1.57 6.04
N ALA A 68 4.88 1.65 6.96
CA ALA A 68 5.08 0.64 7.99
C ALA A 68 3.85 0.43 8.85
N VAL A 69 3.28 1.52 9.40
CA VAL A 69 2.06 1.45 10.21
C VAL A 69 0.89 0.83 9.44
N LYS A 70 0.73 1.17 8.16
CA LYS A 70 -0.33 0.61 7.32
C LYS A 70 -0.16 -0.89 7.11
N LEU A 71 1.04 -1.35 6.77
CA LEU A 71 1.29 -2.77 6.52
C LEU A 71 1.24 -3.60 7.81
N ASP A 72 1.71 -3.06 8.93
CA ASP A 72 1.61 -3.69 10.24
C ASP A 72 0.15 -3.90 10.65
N ARG A 73 -0.69 -2.86 10.53
CA ARG A 73 -2.13 -2.98 10.81
C ARG A 73 -2.82 -4.00 9.89
N GLY A 74 -2.48 -4.00 8.60
CA GLY A 74 -3.04 -4.98 7.67
C GLY A 74 -2.63 -6.41 8.01
N ALA A 75 -1.39 -6.63 8.46
CA ALA A 75 -0.91 -7.93 8.88
C ALA A 75 -1.58 -8.39 10.19
N GLU A 76 -1.79 -7.48 11.15
CA GLU A 76 -2.50 -7.75 12.40
C GLU A 76 -3.98 -8.09 12.15
N GLU A 77 -4.67 -7.34 11.30
CA GLU A 77 -6.06 -7.62 10.90
C GLU A 77 -6.18 -8.99 10.23
N ALA A 78 -5.31 -9.28 9.27
CA ALA A 78 -5.29 -10.59 8.60
C ALA A 78 -5.01 -11.75 9.57
N ALA A 79 -4.15 -11.53 10.57
CA ALA A 79 -3.89 -12.54 11.60
C ALA A 79 -5.11 -12.79 12.52
N GLY A 80 -5.84 -11.73 12.87
CA GLY A 80 -7.10 -11.83 13.60
C GLY A 80 -8.14 -12.63 12.82
N ARG A 81 -8.41 -12.25 11.57
CA ARG A 81 -9.37 -12.93 10.70
C ARG A 81 -8.97 -14.37 10.37
N ALA A 82 -7.68 -14.64 10.20
CA ALA A 82 -7.18 -16.02 10.09
C ALA A 82 -7.52 -16.83 11.34
N SER A 83 -7.29 -16.28 12.53
CA SER A 83 -7.59 -17.00 13.79
C SER A 83 -9.07 -17.34 13.91
N GLU A 84 -9.96 -16.41 13.57
CA GLU A 84 -11.42 -16.63 13.54
C GLU A 84 -11.83 -17.67 12.50
N ALA A 85 -11.31 -17.55 11.28
CA ALA A 85 -11.57 -18.49 10.19
C ALA A 85 -11.13 -19.93 10.56
N PHE A 86 -9.93 -20.11 11.09
CA PHE A 86 -9.43 -21.43 11.49
C PHE A 86 -10.24 -22.03 12.64
N ALA A 87 -10.80 -21.21 13.53
CA ALA A 87 -11.65 -21.68 14.63
C ALA A 87 -13.01 -22.19 14.12
N ALA A 88 -13.61 -21.50 13.15
CA ALA A 88 -14.97 -21.74 12.67
C ALA A 88 -15.10 -22.71 11.49
N VAL A 89 -14.05 -22.86 10.67
CA VAL A 89 -14.14 -23.55 9.37
C VAL A 89 -14.56 -25.02 9.46
N THR A 90 -15.56 -25.40 8.67
CA THR A 90 -15.97 -26.79 8.45
C THR A 90 -15.69 -27.21 7.00
N ALA A 91 -15.99 -28.47 6.65
CA ALA A 91 -15.87 -28.92 5.27
C ALA A 91 -16.80 -28.15 4.32
N ASP A 92 -17.97 -27.75 4.81
CA ASP A 92 -19.01 -27.08 4.02
C ASP A 92 -18.80 -25.55 3.91
N THR A 93 -18.05 -24.94 4.83
CA THR A 93 -17.83 -23.47 4.88
C THR A 93 -16.43 -23.04 4.47
N VAL A 94 -15.62 -23.97 3.95
CA VAL A 94 -14.20 -23.72 3.67
C VAL A 94 -13.99 -22.54 2.71
N GLU A 95 -14.79 -22.47 1.65
CA GLU A 95 -14.68 -21.44 0.60
C GLU A 95 -14.94 -20.03 1.15
N ASP A 96 -15.95 -19.89 2.02
CA ASP A 96 -16.31 -18.62 2.67
C ASP A 96 -15.17 -18.11 3.55
N HIS A 97 -14.56 -19.00 4.32
CA HIS A 97 -13.48 -18.64 5.24
C HIS A 97 -12.14 -18.39 4.54
N GLU A 98 -11.92 -18.89 3.31
CA GLU A 98 -10.65 -18.69 2.60
C GLU A 98 -10.36 -17.22 2.32
N HIS A 99 -11.40 -16.48 1.91
CA HIS A 99 -11.28 -15.06 1.62
C HIS A 99 -11.06 -14.27 2.90
N GLU A 100 -11.79 -14.61 3.95
CA GLU A 100 -11.72 -13.96 5.25
C GLU A 100 -10.34 -14.12 5.88
N ALA A 101 -9.76 -15.32 5.86
CA ALA A 101 -8.49 -15.65 6.50
C ALA A 101 -7.26 -14.89 5.97
N VAL A 102 -7.38 -14.13 4.87
CA VAL A 102 -6.29 -13.31 4.34
C VAL A 102 -6.68 -11.84 4.15
N THR A 103 -7.90 -11.47 4.52
CA THR A 103 -8.37 -10.09 4.42
C THR A 103 -7.61 -9.23 5.41
N ALA A 104 -6.99 -8.16 4.93
CA ALA A 104 -6.15 -7.26 5.73
C ALA A 104 -6.75 -5.87 5.89
N TYR A 105 -7.68 -5.52 5.01
CA TYR A 105 -8.28 -4.20 4.98
C TYR A 105 -9.63 -4.26 4.27
N GLU A 106 -10.59 -3.50 4.78
CA GLU A 106 -11.84 -3.23 4.10
C GLU A 106 -11.92 -1.73 3.86
N ASP A 107 -12.17 -1.33 2.63
CA ASP A 107 -12.30 0.10 2.30
C ASP A 107 -13.70 0.64 2.59
N ALA A 108 -13.87 1.95 2.50
CA ALA A 108 -15.15 2.60 2.75
C ALA A 108 -16.28 2.18 1.79
N ALA A 109 -15.96 1.54 0.67
CA ALA A 109 -16.94 0.98 -0.26
C ALA A 109 -17.26 -0.51 0.03
N GLY A 110 -16.75 -1.05 1.13
CA GLY A 110 -16.94 -2.45 1.54
C GLY A 110 -16.09 -3.45 0.75
N ARG A 111 -15.12 -2.99 -0.05
CA ARG A 111 -14.24 -3.92 -0.77
C ARG A 111 -13.22 -4.46 0.21
N ARG A 112 -13.13 -5.79 0.28
CA ARG A 112 -12.16 -6.52 1.09
C ARG A 112 -10.88 -6.76 0.29
N TRP A 113 -9.76 -6.36 0.87
CA TRP A 113 -8.44 -6.46 0.28
C TRP A 113 -7.65 -7.53 1.01
N ALA A 114 -7.20 -8.54 0.27
CA ALA A 114 -6.23 -9.48 0.79
C ALA A 114 -4.89 -8.78 1.08
N LEU A 115 -4.14 -9.23 2.09
CA LEU A 115 -2.92 -8.61 2.59
C LEU A 115 -1.91 -8.20 1.50
N GLY A 116 -1.64 -9.04 0.51
CA GLY A 116 -0.75 -8.77 -0.60
C GLY A 116 -1.29 -7.70 -1.55
N ALA A 117 -2.59 -7.71 -1.84
CA ALA A 117 -3.24 -6.68 -2.66
C ALA A 117 -3.23 -5.32 -1.94
N TYR A 118 -3.56 -5.32 -0.64
CA TYR A 118 -3.48 -4.14 0.19
C TYR A 118 -2.04 -3.61 0.29
N ALA A 119 -1.05 -4.49 0.49
CA ALA A 119 0.35 -4.10 0.56
C ALA A 119 0.88 -3.50 -0.75
N ALA A 120 0.50 -4.07 -1.89
CA ALA A 120 0.81 -3.53 -3.20
C ALA A 120 0.19 -2.13 -3.39
N MET A 121 -1.09 -1.97 -3.04
CA MET A 121 -1.79 -0.69 -3.11
C MET A 121 -1.14 0.37 -2.21
N ALA A 122 -0.85 0.03 -0.95
CA ALA A 122 -0.24 0.94 0.02
C ALA A 122 1.18 1.36 -0.42
N THR A 123 2.00 0.40 -0.86
CA THR A 123 3.36 0.67 -1.36
C THR A 123 3.32 1.58 -2.59
N SER A 124 2.44 1.29 -3.54
CA SER A 124 2.28 2.09 -4.75
C SER A 124 1.84 3.53 -4.43
N THR A 125 0.90 3.69 -3.49
CA THR A 125 0.39 4.99 -3.04
C THR A 125 1.48 5.82 -2.36
N ILE A 126 2.17 5.25 -1.36
CA ILE A 126 3.23 5.96 -0.64
C ILE A 126 4.45 6.23 -1.54
N GLY A 127 4.77 5.31 -2.46
CA GLY A 127 5.83 5.51 -3.45
C GLY A 127 5.57 6.69 -4.38
N ARG A 128 4.31 6.87 -4.83
CA ARG A 128 3.92 8.07 -5.61
C ARG A 128 4.05 9.36 -4.80
N GLN A 129 3.69 9.34 -3.52
CA GLN A 129 3.88 10.49 -2.63
C GLN A 129 5.37 10.83 -2.47
N ALA A 130 6.22 9.82 -2.29
CA ALA A 130 7.67 10.01 -2.20
C ALA A 130 8.27 10.57 -3.49
N THR A 131 7.83 10.05 -4.64
CA THR A 131 8.22 10.55 -5.98
C THR A 131 7.82 12.01 -6.14
N THR A 132 6.56 12.34 -5.79
CA THR A 132 6.01 13.70 -5.83
C THR A 132 6.81 14.66 -4.96
N LEU A 133 7.12 14.25 -3.72
CA LEU A 133 7.91 15.07 -2.80
C LEU A 133 9.32 15.31 -3.34
N GLY A 134 9.98 14.28 -3.89
CA GLY A 134 11.31 14.42 -4.49
C GLY A 134 11.33 15.41 -5.65
N LEU A 135 10.29 15.39 -6.49
CA LEU A 135 10.13 16.37 -7.56
C LEU A 135 9.93 17.79 -7.02
N VAL A 136 9.01 17.96 -6.06
CA VAL A 136 8.69 19.27 -5.48
C VAL A 136 9.90 19.89 -4.79
N ASP A 137 10.59 19.13 -3.94
CA ASP A 137 11.78 19.59 -3.22
C ASP A 137 12.89 20.01 -4.19
N ALA A 138 13.05 19.29 -5.30
CA ALA A 138 14.09 19.58 -6.28
C ALA A 138 13.78 20.83 -7.12
N LEU A 139 12.50 21.12 -7.36
CA LEU A 139 12.03 22.24 -8.18
C LEU A 139 11.94 23.56 -7.41
N GLY A 140 11.70 23.55 -6.10
CA GLY A 140 11.54 24.76 -5.29
C GLY A 140 10.37 25.62 -5.77
N ASP A 141 10.65 26.84 -6.24
CA ASP A 141 9.62 27.80 -6.69
C ASP A 141 9.16 27.58 -8.15
N ARG A 142 9.70 26.58 -8.84
CA ARG A 142 9.33 26.27 -10.24
C ARG A 142 7.93 25.65 -10.33
N LEU A 143 7.41 25.64 -11.56
CA LEU A 143 6.08 25.09 -11.84
C LEU A 143 6.13 23.57 -12.08
N VAL A 144 5.06 22.90 -11.65
CA VAL A 144 4.73 21.51 -11.97
C VAL A 144 3.42 21.45 -12.71
N VAL A 145 3.22 20.40 -13.50
CA VAL A 145 1.95 20.07 -14.14
C VAL A 145 1.41 18.77 -13.52
N VAL A 146 0.09 18.70 -13.33
CA VAL A 146 -0.57 17.45 -12.95
C VAL A 146 -0.77 16.59 -14.20
N GLU A 147 -0.16 15.40 -14.23
CA GLU A 147 -0.32 14.43 -15.30
C GLU A 147 -1.26 13.31 -14.87
N GLY A 148 -2.04 12.80 -15.82
CA GLY A 148 -2.97 11.70 -15.61
C GLY A 148 -3.95 11.58 -16.77
N SER A 149 -4.80 10.57 -16.71
CA SER A 149 -5.83 10.31 -17.72
C SER A 149 -7.22 10.08 -17.13
N SER A 150 -7.42 10.42 -15.85
CA SER A 150 -8.71 10.22 -15.18
C SER A 150 -9.69 11.34 -15.49
N THR A 151 -10.96 11.01 -15.67
CA THR A 151 -12.05 11.98 -15.84
C THR A 151 -12.96 12.05 -14.61
N ASP A 152 -12.53 11.49 -13.47
CA ASP A 152 -13.30 11.60 -12.24
C ASP A 152 -13.38 13.06 -11.75
N ALA A 153 -14.36 13.34 -10.90
CA ALA A 153 -14.66 14.70 -10.46
C ALA A 153 -13.55 15.36 -9.63
N ILE A 154 -12.58 14.59 -9.11
CA ILE A 154 -11.45 15.08 -8.33
C ILE A 154 -10.23 15.31 -9.22
N CYS A 155 -9.84 14.31 -10.02
CA CYS A 155 -8.64 14.34 -10.86
C CYS A 155 -8.85 15.15 -12.15
N GLY A 156 -10.00 15.00 -12.80
CA GLY A 156 -10.29 15.61 -14.10
C GLY A 156 -10.05 17.13 -14.11
N PRO A 157 -10.53 17.89 -13.10
CA PRO A 157 -10.27 19.32 -13.01
C PRO A 157 -8.82 19.72 -12.74
N LEU A 158 -7.97 18.79 -12.26
CA LEU A 158 -6.57 19.08 -11.91
C LEU A 158 -5.61 18.77 -13.07
N ILE A 159 -5.89 17.71 -13.83
CA ILE A 159 -5.02 17.23 -14.92
C ILE A 159 -4.79 18.32 -15.97
N GLY A 160 -3.53 18.51 -16.35
CA GLY A 160 -3.09 19.50 -17.33
C GLY A 160 -2.87 20.91 -16.75
N ASN A 161 -3.31 21.17 -15.51
CA ASN A 161 -3.06 22.46 -14.86
C ASN A 161 -1.65 22.53 -14.27
N THR A 162 -1.11 23.74 -14.28
CA THR A 162 0.19 24.06 -13.69
C THR A 162 0.05 24.73 -12.33
N TYR A 163 0.92 24.37 -11.39
CA TYR A 163 0.96 24.92 -10.05
C TYR A 163 2.41 25.26 -9.65
N PRO A 164 2.64 26.26 -8.79
CA PRO A 164 3.91 26.38 -8.08
C PRO A 164 4.17 25.08 -7.30
N ALA A 165 5.36 24.48 -7.41
CA ALA A 165 5.64 23.16 -6.83
C ALA A 165 5.35 23.12 -5.32
N ALA A 166 5.74 24.17 -4.58
CA ALA A 166 5.48 24.30 -3.16
C ALA A 166 3.99 24.39 -2.76
N ALA A 167 3.10 24.77 -3.70
CA ALA A 167 1.66 24.90 -3.50
C ALA A 167 0.85 23.88 -4.31
N ALA A 168 1.51 22.94 -4.99
CA ALA A 168 0.86 21.98 -5.85
C ALA A 168 0.04 20.98 -5.01
N PRO A 169 -1.17 20.61 -5.46
CA PRO A 169 -1.89 19.51 -4.84
C PRO A 169 -1.06 18.23 -4.99
N GLN A 170 -0.83 17.50 -3.90
CA GLN A 170 0.03 16.31 -3.90
C GLN A 170 -0.79 15.04 -4.20
N PRO A 171 -0.58 14.36 -5.34
CA PRO A 171 -1.22 13.07 -5.60
C PRO A 171 -0.64 11.96 -4.71
N PRO A 172 -1.38 10.85 -4.53
CA PRO A 172 -2.69 10.55 -5.12
C PRO A 172 -3.83 11.32 -4.44
N PHE A 173 -4.76 11.89 -5.22
CA PHE A 173 -5.87 12.70 -4.69
C PHE A 173 -6.99 11.88 -4.05
N HIS A 174 -7.08 10.59 -4.39
CA HIS A 174 -7.98 9.61 -3.79
C HIS A 174 -7.41 8.19 -3.94
N ALA A 175 -8.05 7.21 -3.28
CA ALA A 175 -7.65 5.81 -3.41
C ALA A 175 -7.73 5.34 -4.88
N GLY A 176 -6.67 4.70 -5.37
CA GLY A 176 -6.58 4.23 -6.75
C GLY A 176 -6.28 5.31 -7.81
N CYS A 177 -6.06 6.55 -7.40
CA CYS A 177 -5.63 7.63 -8.30
C CYS A 177 -4.24 7.32 -8.90
N ASN A 178 -4.14 7.49 -10.22
CA ASN A 178 -2.91 7.32 -11.01
C ASN A 178 -2.28 8.66 -11.42
N CYS A 179 -2.79 9.79 -10.94
CA CYS A 179 -2.19 11.08 -11.25
C CYS A 179 -0.80 11.22 -10.61
N ALA A 180 0.05 11.99 -11.26
CA ALA A 180 1.40 12.33 -10.81
C ALA A 180 1.66 13.82 -11.05
N LEU A 181 2.73 14.33 -10.44
CA LEU A 181 3.28 15.62 -10.81
C LEU A 181 4.47 15.40 -11.75
N ALA A 182 4.62 16.28 -12.73
CA ALA A 182 5.78 16.39 -13.60
C ALA A 182 6.29 17.83 -13.61
N ALA A 183 7.56 18.04 -13.93
CA ALA A 183 8.09 19.38 -14.13
C ALA A 183 7.40 20.04 -15.33
N ALA A 184 6.89 21.26 -15.16
CA ALA A 184 6.37 22.02 -16.28
C ALA A 184 7.53 22.42 -17.22
N SER A 185 7.29 22.29 -18.53
CA SER A 185 8.23 22.67 -19.60
C SER A 185 8.42 24.18 -19.67
#